data_AF-P45981-F1
#
_entry.id   AF-P45981-F1
#
_cell.length_a   1.000
_cell.length_b   1.000
_cell.length_c   1.000
_cell.angle_alpha   90.00
_cell.angle_beta   90.00
_cell.angle_gamma   90.00
#
_symmetry.space_group_name_H-M   'P 1'
#
loop_
_entity.id
_entity.type
_entity.pdbx_description
1 polymer ?
#
loop_
_entity_poly.entity_id
_entity_poly.type
_entity_poly.pdbx_seq_one_letter_code
_entity_poly.pdbx_strand_id
1 'polypeptide(L)'
;MLQESIKKLVQYGIDMGLTPECERIYTTNLLLECMKEDEYIDPDCDLSNIILEDVLKELLDEAVNRGIIEDSVTHRDLFDTKLMNQLCPRPKQVIDDFNRIYDNHGPIAATDYFYKLSKASDYIRTYRVKKDLKWTCDTEYGTLDITINLSKPEKDPKAIAAAKNAKQSTYPKCQLCMENEGYAGRINHPARENHRIIPITINNSNWGFQYSPYVYYNEHCIVFNGEHTPMKIERATFVKLFDFIKLFPHYFLGSNADLPIVGGSILSHDHFQGGHYTFAMEKAPIIQEFTVKGYEDVKAGIVKWPLSVIRLQCKDETRLIDLATNILDKWRNYTDEEAYIFAETDGEPHNTITPIARKRGDYFELDPLESTCRHASLALAVVLQRRDW
;
A
#
# COMPACT_ATOMS: atom_id res chain seq x y z
N MET A 1 36.59 -8.50 -7.14
CA MET A 1 35.52 -7.59 -6.69
C MET A 1 34.26 -7.70 -7.55
N LEU A 2 34.14 -7.08 -8.74
CA LEU A 2 32.89 -7.14 -9.53
C LEU A 2 32.30 -8.55 -9.68
N GLN A 3 33.08 -9.51 -10.18
CA GLN A 3 32.62 -10.88 -10.38
C GLN A 3 32.26 -11.58 -9.06
N GLU A 4 32.88 -11.21 -7.94
CA GLU A 4 32.51 -11.70 -6.60
C GLU A 4 31.15 -11.12 -6.17
N SER A 5 30.91 -9.83 -6.39
CA SER A 5 29.63 -9.20 -6.09
C SER A 5 28.50 -9.79 -6.96
N ILE A 6 28.76 -10.10 -8.24
CA ILE A 6 27.82 -10.85 -9.09
C ILE A 6 27.54 -12.24 -8.50
N LYS A 7 28.60 -13.00 -8.16
CA LYS A 7 28.44 -14.34 -7.57
C LYS A 7 27.65 -14.31 -6.25
N LYS A 8 27.95 -13.34 -5.38
CA LYS A 8 27.24 -13.13 -4.12
C LYS A 8 25.77 -12.74 -4.34
N LEU A 9 25.48 -11.90 -5.34
CA LEU A 9 24.11 -11.54 -5.66
C LEU A 9 23.30 -12.76 -6.13
N VAL A 10 23.87 -13.59 -7.02
CA VAL A 10 23.22 -14.84 -7.45
C VAL A 10 23.00 -15.78 -6.27
N GLN A 11 24.00 -15.95 -5.40
CA GLN A 11 23.87 -16.78 -4.21
C GLN A 11 22.78 -16.27 -3.27
N TYR A 12 22.73 -14.96 -3.03
CA TYR A 12 21.65 -14.32 -2.26
C TYR A 12 20.28 -14.67 -2.82
N GLY A 13 20.10 -14.58 -4.15
CA GLY A 13 18.84 -14.93 -4.79
C GLY A 13 18.44 -16.39 -4.58
N ILE A 14 19.41 -17.30 -4.54
CA ILE A 14 19.18 -18.73 -4.28
C ILE A 14 18.79 -18.94 -2.81
N ASP A 15 19.56 -18.38 -1.88
CA ASP A 15 19.33 -18.51 -0.44
C ASP A 15 17.96 -17.94 -0.02
N MET A 16 17.52 -16.87 -0.70
CA MET A 16 16.23 -16.23 -0.45
C MET A 16 15.06 -16.85 -1.22
N GLY A 17 15.33 -17.79 -2.14
CA GLY A 17 14.31 -18.44 -2.97
C GLY A 17 13.73 -17.56 -4.08
N LEU A 18 14.46 -16.53 -4.53
CA LEU A 18 14.10 -15.72 -5.70
C LEU A 18 14.39 -16.49 -7.00
N THR A 19 15.56 -17.13 -7.07
CA THR A 19 16.02 -17.91 -8.23
C THR A 19 16.36 -19.33 -7.76
N PRO A 20 15.95 -20.38 -8.47
CA PRO A 20 16.35 -21.75 -8.15
C PRO A 20 17.83 -22.00 -8.51
N GLU A 21 18.46 -22.98 -7.86
CA GLU A 21 19.87 -23.35 -8.11
C GLU A 21 20.12 -23.72 -9.59
N CYS A 22 19.15 -24.35 -10.25
CA CYS A 22 19.27 -24.70 -11.67
C CYS A 22 19.33 -23.48 -12.62
N GLU A 23 18.94 -22.29 -12.15
CA GLU A 23 19.01 -21.04 -12.90
C GLU A 23 20.27 -20.22 -12.57
N ARG A 24 21.20 -20.70 -11.72
CA ARG A 24 22.43 -19.97 -11.36
C ARG A 24 23.16 -19.39 -12.57
N ILE A 25 23.47 -20.24 -13.56
CA ILE A 25 24.21 -19.82 -14.78
C ILE A 25 23.39 -18.79 -15.57
N TYR A 26 22.08 -19.01 -15.68
CA TYR A 26 21.17 -18.09 -16.38
C TYR A 26 21.17 -16.71 -15.70
N THR A 27 20.98 -16.66 -14.39
CA THR A 27 20.98 -15.41 -13.60
C THR A 27 22.34 -14.72 -13.62
N THR A 28 23.44 -15.47 -13.53
CA THR A 28 24.80 -14.91 -13.70
C THR A 28 24.94 -14.21 -15.05
N ASN A 29 24.52 -14.85 -16.15
CA ASN A 29 24.64 -14.27 -17.50
C ASN A 29 23.82 -12.97 -17.67
N LEU A 30 22.62 -12.91 -17.09
CA LEU A 30 21.79 -11.69 -17.12
C LEU A 30 22.41 -10.53 -16.32
N LEU A 31 23.10 -10.84 -15.20
CA LEU A 31 23.82 -9.84 -14.43
C LEU A 31 25.08 -9.36 -15.15
N LEU A 32 25.82 -10.26 -15.81
CA LEU A 32 26.96 -9.90 -16.66
C LEU A 32 26.54 -8.95 -17.79
N GLU A 33 25.40 -9.21 -18.45
CA GLU A 33 24.84 -8.30 -19.46
C GLU A 33 24.54 -6.92 -18.87
N CYS A 34 23.89 -6.86 -17.70
CA CYS A 34 23.63 -5.60 -17.00
C CYS A 34 24.92 -4.82 -16.72
N MET A 35 25.99 -5.52 -16.35
CA MET A 35 27.30 -4.94 -16.03
C MET A 35 28.22 -4.78 -17.25
N LYS A 36 27.76 -5.12 -18.46
CA LYS A 36 28.56 -5.08 -19.71
C LYS A 36 29.86 -5.90 -19.61
N GLU A 37 29.76 -7.11 -19.07
CA GLU A 37 30.85 -8.08 -19.01
C GLU A 37 30.69 -9.16 -20.09
N ASP A 38 31.76 -9.43 -20.83
CA ASP A 38 31.82 -10.52 -21.82
C ASP A 38 32.47 -11.79 -21.27
N GLU A 39 33.15 -11.70 -20.11
CA GLU A 39 33.92 -12.78 -19.50
C GLU A 39 33.52 -12.98 -18.03
N TYR A 40 33.55 -14.23 -17.58
CA TYR A 40 33.32 -14.60 -16.18
C TYR A 40 34.27 -15.73 -15.77
N ILE A 41 35.07 -15.47 -14.75
CA ILE A 41 35.95 -16.45 -14.12
C ILE A 41 35.42 -16.63 -12.71
N ASP A 42 34.79 -17.78 -12.45
CA ASP A 42 34.14 -18.09 -11.17
C ASP A 42 35.10 -17.80 -9.99
N PRO A 43 34.89 -16.70 -9.24
CA PRO A 43 35.85 -16.28 -8.23
C PRO A 43 35.67 -17.11 -6.95
N ASP A 44 36.78 -17.42 -6.29
CA ASP A 44 36.73 -17.96 -4.93
C ASP A 44 36.41 -16.83 -3.95
N CYS A 45 35.26 -16.91 -3.29
CA CYS A 45 34.82 -15.90 -2.34
C CYS A 45 33.90 -16.48 -1.26
N ASP A 46 33.84 -15.82 -0.11
CA ASP A 46 32.93 -16.19 0.97
C ASP A 46 31.48 -15.91 0.56
N LEU A 47 30.66 -16.96 0.61
CA LEU A 47 29.24 -16.96 0.31
C LEU A 47 28.37 -17.05 1.58
N SER A 48 28.99 -17.00 2.76
CA SER A 48 28.27 -16.93 4.03
C SER A 48 27.85 -15.49 4.36
N ASN A 49 26.71 -15.34 5.06
CA ASN A 49 26.24 -14.07 5.63
C ASN A 49 26.16 -12.89 4.63
N ILE A 50 25.71 -13.15 3.40
CA ILE A 50 25.64 -12.13 2.35
C ILE A 50 24.68 -11.00 2.76
N ILE A 51 25.21 -9.78 2.82
CA ILE A 51 24.43 -8.55 3.09
C ILE A 51 24.07 -7.92 1.75
N LEU A 52 22.78 -7.94 1.40
CA LEU A 52 22.30 -7.43 0.11
C LEU A 52 22.67 -5.96 -0.14
N GLU A 53 22.55 -5.09 0.87
CA GLU A 53 22.88 -3.65 0.74
C GLU A 53 24.34 -3.46 0.31
N ASP A 54 25.27 -4.23 0.88
CA ASP A 54 26.70 -4.14 0.56
C ASP A 54 26.98 -4.64 -0.86
N VAL A 55 26.40 -5.78 -1.24
CA VAL A 55 26.56 -6.34 -2.60
C VAL A 55 26.00 -5.40 -3.66
N LEU A 56 24.80 -4.86 -3.47
CA LEU A 56 24.21 -3.89 -4.39
C LEU A 56 25.04 -2.61 -4.42
N LYS A 57 25.53 -2.12 -3.28
CA LYS A 57 26.40 -0.95 -3.23
C LYS A 57 27.67 -1.14 -4.07
N GLU A 58 28.36 -2.28 -3.95
CA GLU A 58 29.56 -2.58 -4.74
C GLU A 58 29.25 -2.59 -6.26
N LEU A 59 28.16 -3.24 -6.67
CA LEU A 59 27.75 -3.29 -8.07
C LEU A 59 27.37 -1.89 -8.61
N LEU A 60 26.68 -1.09 -7.81
CA LEU A 60 26.29 0.28 -8.17
C LEU A 60 27.51 1.21 -8.27
N ASP A 61 28.45 1.11 -7.33
CA ASP A 61 29.68 1.90 -7.37
C ASP A 61 30.53 1.55 -8.60
N GLU A 62 30.62 0.27 -8.94
CA GLU A 62 31.32 -0.17 -10.16
C GLU A 62 30.61 0.32 -11.44
N ALA A 63 29.28 0.28 -11.48
CA ALA A 63 28.50 0.79 -12.59
C ALA A 63 28.69 2.32 -12.78
N VAL A 64 28.81 3.08 -11.70
CA VAL A 64 29.14 4.50 -11.72
C VAL A 64 30.57 4.72 -12.24
N ASN A 65 31.55 4.00 -11.68
CA ASN A 65 32.96 4.15 -12.05
C ASN A 65 33.21 3.89 -13.55
N ARG A 66 32.47 2.95 -14.13
CA ARG A 66 32.54 2.59 -15.55
C ARG A 66 31.65 3.44 -16.46
N GLY A 67 30.88 4.38 -15.90
CA GLY A 67 29.94 5.22 -16.66
C GLY A 67 28.77 4.44 -17.28
N ILE A 68 28.41 3.30 -16.69
CA ILE A 68 27.19 2.55 -17.06
C ILE A 68 25.94 3.35 -16.62
N ILE A 69 26.03 3.98 -15.45
CA ILE A 69 24.99 4.85 -14.90
C ILE A 69 25.61 6.16 -14.37
N GLU A 70 24.78 7.18 -14.20
CA GLU A 70 25.19 8.41 -13.52
C GLU A 70 25.23 8.23 -12.00
N ASP A 71 26.09 8.98 -11.32
CA ASP A 71 26.15 8.97 -9.84
C ASP A 71 25.04 9.83 -9.24
N SER A 72 23.83 9.29 -9.18
CA SER A 72 22.71 9.91 -8.47
C SER A 72 21.83 8.87 -7.79
N VAL A 73 21.12 9.29 -6.74
CA VAL A 73 20.17 8.41 -6.03
C VAL A 73 19.16 7.81 -7.00
N THR A 74 18.64 8.61 -7.94
CA THR A 74 17.66 8.13 -8.92
C THR A 74 18.24 7.09 -9.86
N HIS A 75 19.42 7.30 -10.44
CA HIS A 75 20.01 6.32 -11.37
C HIS A 75 20.45 5.05 -10.65
N ARG A 76 20.91 5.16 -9.41
CA ARG A 76 21.20 4.00 -8.55
C ARG A 76 19.94 3.18 -8.26
N ASP A 77 18.83 3.84 -7.91
CA ASP A 77 17.53 3.17 -7.68
C ASP A 77 16.94 2.51 -8.93
N LEU A 78 17.19 3.08 -10.13
CA LEU A 78 16.79 2.44 -11.38
C LEU A 78 17.62 1.17 -11.63
N PHE A 79 18.94 1.26 -11.41
CA PHE A 79 19.85 0.18 -11.76
C PHE A 79 19.80 -0.99 -10.79
N ASP A 80 19.72 -0.77 -9.47
CA ASP A 80 19.58 -1.87 -8.53
C ASP A 80 18.26 -2.64 -8.72
N THR A 81 17.18 -1.94 -9.06
CA THR A 81 15.89 -2.55 -9.39
C THR A 81 16.00 -3.44 -10.62
N LYS A 82 16.72 -2.99 -11.64
CA LYS A 82 17.05 -3.78 -12.83
C LYS A 82 17.90 -5.01 -12.49
N LEU A 83 18.94 -4.87 -11.66
CA LEU A 83 19.77 -5.98 -11.20
C LEU A 83 18.91 -7.00 -10.45
N MET A 84 18.11 -6.56 -9.48
CA MET A 84 17.26 -7.43 -8.68
C MET A 84 16.21 -8.19 -9.49
N ASN A 85 15.68 -7.58 -10.56
CA ASN A 85 14.75 -8.27 -11.43
C ASN A 85 15.36 -9.50 -12.13
N GLN A 86 16.67 -9.55 -12.34
CA GLN A 86 17.32 -10.72 -12.97
C GLN A 86 17.24 -11.96 -12.08
N LEU A 87 17.04 -11.78 -10.77
CA LEU A 87 16.87 -12.86 -9.80
C LEU A 87 15.41 -13.20 -9.54
N CYS A 88 14.47 -12.32 -9.91
CA CYS A 88 13.08 -12.44 -9.48
C CYS A 88 12.30 -13.42 -10.36
N PRO A 89 11.43 -14.26 -9.76
CA PRO A 89 10.54 -15.12 -10.52
C PRO A 89 9.58 -14.30 -11.38
N ARG A 90 9.11 -14.85 -12.50
CA ARG A 90 8.13 -14.17 -13.37
C ARG A 90 6.78 -14.01 -12.67
N PRO A 91 5.95 -13.01 -13.05
CA PRO A 91 4.64 -12.79 -12.42
C PRO A 91 3.77 -14.05 -12.30
N LYS A 92 3.68 -14.85 -13.37
CA LYS A 92 2.93 -16.12 -13.38
C LYS A 92 3.38 -17.08 -12.27
N GLN A 93 4.68 -17.21 -12.04
CA GLN A 93 5.23 -18.11 -11.01
C GLN A 93 4.84 -17.61 -9.60
N VAL A 94 4.97 -16.30 -9.37
CA VAL A 94 4.58 -15.68 -8.08
C VAL A 94 3.09 -15.84 -7.81
N ILE A 95 2.26 -15.63 -8.83
CA ILE A 95 0.79 -15.78 -8.72
C ILE A 95 0.42 -17.24 -8.45
N ASP A 96 1.03 -18.19 -9.16
CA ASP A 96 0.77 -19.61 -8.96
C ASP A 96 1.19 -20.07 -7.56
N ASP A 97 2.35 -19.64 -7.07
CA ASP A 97 2.82 -19.92 -5.71
C ASP A 97 1.92 -19.28 -4.66
N PHE A 98 1.53 -18.03 -4.85
CA PHE A 98 0.61 -17.34 -3.94
C PHE A 98 -0.72 -18.10 -3.84
N ASN A 99 -1.35 -18.42 -4.97
CA ASN A 99 -2.63 -19.13 -5.01
C ASN A 99 -2.51 -20.54 -4.42
N ARG A 100 -1.43 -21.27 -4.76
CA ARG A 100 -1.17 -22.59 -4.19
C ARG A 100 -1.01 -22.53 -2.67
N ILE A 101 -0.31 -21.54 -2.14
CA ILE A 101 -0.16 -21.36 -0.68
C ILE A 101 -1.50 -20.93 -0.07
N TYR A 102 -2.25 -20.04 -0.72
CA TYR A 102 -3.58 -19.60 -0.30
C TYR A 102 -4.53 -20.78 -0.14
N ASP A 103 -4.61 -21.64 -1.15
CA ASP A 103 -5.51 -22.80 -1.16
C ASP A 103 -5.12 -23.88 -0.15
N ASN A 104 -3.81 -24.11 0.07
CA ASN A 104 -3.32 -25.19 0.93
C ASN A 104 -3.10 -24.78 2.39
N HIS A 105 -2.78 -23.51 2.64
CA HIS A 105 -2.33 -23.00 3.94
C HIS A 105 -3.05 -21.73 4.40
N GLY A 106 -3.95 -21.19 3.58
CA GLY A 106 -4.80 -20.07 3.92
C GLY A 106 -4.20 -18.69 3.62
N PRO A 107 -4.99 -17.62 3.82
CA PRO A 107 -4.66 -16.26 3.42
C PRO A 107 -3.42 -15.70 4.11
N ILE A 108 -3.22 -15.99 5.41
CA ILE A 108 -2.06 -15.51 6.18
C ILE A 108 -0.76 -16.06 5.58
N ALA A 109 -0.70 -17.36 5.32
CA ALA A 109 0.51 -17.98 4.75
C ALA A 109 0.83 -17.42 3.35
N ALA A 110 -0.19 -17.15 2.53
CA ALA A 110 -0.01 -16.59 1.19
C ALA A 110 0.52 -15.15 1.26
N THR A 111 -0.04 -14.32 2.14
CA THR A 111 0.45 -12.95 2.35
C THR A 111 1.84 -12.93 2.96
N ASP A 112 2.16 -13.80 3.91
CA ASP A 112 3.49 -13.92 4.52
C ASP A 112 4.56 -14.27 3.48
N TYR A 113 4.24 -15.23 2.59
CA TYR A 113 5.09 -15.56 1.44
C TYR A 113 5.34 -14.34 0.56
N PHE A 114 4.28 -13.64 0.17
CA PHE A 114 4.39 -12.50 -0.74
C PHE A 114 5.13 -11.31 -0.10
N TYR A 115 4.96 -11.11 1.20
CA TYR A 115 5.69 -10.09 1.95
C TYR A 115 7.18 -10.44 2.09
N LYS A 116 7.49 -11.72 2.33
CA LYS A 116 8.87 -12.22 2.33
C LYS A 116 9.51 -12.02 0.96
N LEU A 117 8.82 -12.38 -0.12
CA LEU A 117 9.28 -12.17 -1.50
C LEU A 117 9.55 -10.68 -1.77
N SER A 118 8.62 -9.80 -1.38
CA SER A 118 8.72 -8.35 -1.58
C SER A 118 9.91 -7.72 -0.84
N LYS A 119 10.28 -8.26 0.32
CA LYS A 119 11.51 -7.86 1.05
C LYS A 119 12.76 -8.43 0.41
N ALA A 120 12.72 -9.68 -0.05
CA ALA A 120 13.85 -10.36 -0.67
C ALA A 120 14.21 -9.77 -2.03
N SER A 121 13.21 -9.38 -2.84
CA SER A 121 13.41 -8.77 -4.16
C SER A 121 13.95 -7.33 -4.10
N ASP A 122 14.15 -6.78 -2.90
CA ASP A 122 14.44 -5.36 -2.63
C ASP A 122 13.37 -4.37 -3.12
N TYR A 123 12.16 -4.85 -3.44
CA TYR A 123 11.03 -3.95 -3.70
C TYR A 123 10.64 -3.17 -2.43
N ILE A 124 10.62 -3.87 -1.29
CA ILE A 124 10.62 -3.25 0.03
C ILE A 124 12.08 -3.18 0.51
N ARG A 125 12.67 -1.99 0.41
CA ARG A 125 14.08 -1.74 0.74
C ARG A 125 14.28 -1.73 2.25
N THR A 126 14.42 -2.91 2.84
CA THR A 126 14.43 -3.09 4.31
C THR A 126 15.54 -2.31 5.00
N TYR A 127 16.70 -2.12 4.37
CA TYR A 127 17.79 -1.31 4.90
C TYR A 127 17.45 0.19 4.95
N ARG A 128 16.54 0.67 4.09
CA ARG A 128 16.01 2.05 4.15
C ARG A 128 14.95 2.17 5.24
N VAL A 129 14.03 1.20 5.32
CA VAL A 129 12.98 1.16 6.36
C VAL A 129 13.58 1.08 7.77
N LYS A 130 14.71 0.39 7.95
CA LYS A 130 15.44 0.33 9.23
C LYS A 130 15.94 1.70 9.72
N LYS A 131 16.03 2.70 8.84
CA LYS A 131 16.47 4.07 9.19
C LYS A 131 15.30 4.91 9.73
N ASP A 132 14.05 4.47 9.57
CA ASP A 132 12.89 5.19 10.08
C ASP A 132 12.96 5.35 11.61
N LEU A 133 12.60 6.53 12.10
CA LEU A 133 12.48 6.79 13.54
C LEU A 133 11.06 6.46 13.98
N LYS A 134 10.91 5.60 14.99
CA LYS A 134 9.61 5.13 15.50
C LYS A 134 9.58 5.25 17.02
N TRP A 135 8.53 5.87 17.55
CA TRP A 135 8.24 5.90 18.98
C TRP A 135 6.75 5.96 19.22
N THR A 136 6.33 5.65 20.45
CA THR A 136 4.93 5.75 20.87
C THR A 136 4.75 6.95 21.80
N CYS A 137 3.56 7.56 21.78
CA CYS A 137 3.19 8.65 22.66
C CYS A 137 1.83 8.36 23.29
N ASP A 138 1.74 8.36 24.62
CA ASP A 138 0.46 8.20 25.32
C ASP A 138 -0.34 9.50 25.28
N THR A 139 -1.61 9.38 24.88
CA THR A 139 -2.54 10.50 24.78
C THR A 139 -3.88 10.14 25.42
N GLU A 140 -4.76 11.12 25.57
CA GLU A 140 -6.13 10.89 26.06
C GLU A 140 -6.95 9.94 25.13
N TYR A 141 -6.54 9.78 23.87
CA TYR A 141 -7.17 8.92 22.86
C TYR A 141 -6.45 7.56 22.72
N GLY A 142 -5.54 7.23 23.63
CA GLY A 142 -4.72 6.04 23.61
C GLY A 142 -3.29 6.30 23.12
N THR A 143 -2.50 5.23 23.03
CA THR A 143 -1.12 5.28 22.58
C THR A 143 -1.07 5.48 21.07
N LEU A 144 -0.51 6.60 20.62
CA LEU A 144 -0.29 6.91 19.21
C LEU A 144 1.10 6.47 18.77
N ASP A 145 1.19 5.88 17.57
CA ASP A 145 2.46 5.60 16.90
C ASP A 145 2.91 6.82 16.11
N ILE A 146 4.14 7.27 16.37
CA ILE A 146 4.77 8.35 15.63
C ILE A 146 5.94 7.77 14.83
N THR A 147 5.94 8.06 13.53
CA THR A 147 6.99 7.60 12.61
C THR A 147 7.50 8.76 11.78
N ILE A 148 8.82 8.93 11.72
CA ILE A 148 9.49 9.74 10.70
C ILE A 148 10.05 8.78 9.66
N ASN A 149 9.42 8.75 8.48
CA ASN A 149 9.82 7.86 7.38
C ASN A 149 11.03 8.47 6.65
N LEU A 150 12.18 7.82 6.77
CA LEU A 150 13.42 8.16 6.08
C LEU A 150 13.68 7.24 4.88
N SER A 151 12.82 6.23 4.68
CA SER A 151 12.93 5.29 3.57
C SER A 151 12.54 5.88 2.21
N LYS A 152 11.64 6.87 2.20
CA LYS A 152 11.22 7.59 1.00
C LYS A 152 12.31 8.61 0.62
N PRO A 153 13.04 8.40 -0.50
CA PRO A 153 14.10 9.32 -0.88
C PRO A 153 13.54 10.71 -1.21
N GLU A 154 14.21 11.76 -0.71
CA GLU A 154 13.96 13.11 -1.17
C GLU A 154 14.39 13.25 -2.63
N LYS A 155 13.58 13.97 -3.43
CA LYS A 155 13.96 14.25 -4.81
C LYS A 155 15.06 15.29 -4.83
N ASP A 156 16.24 14.91 -5.33
CA ASP A 156 17.35 15.84 -5.59
C ASP A 156 16.85 17.01 -6.48
N PRO A 157 17.09 18.28 -6.12
CA PRO A 157 16.82 19.43 -6.97
C PRO A 157 17.35 19.28 -8.40
N LYS A 158 18.50 18.64 -8.60
CA LYS A 158 19.04 18.34 -9.93
C LYS A 158 18.16 17.35 -10.69
N ALA A 159 17.65 16.31 -10.04
CA ALA A 159 16.72 15.37 -10.63
C ALA A 159 15.37 16.03 -10.98
N ILE A 160 14.89 16.98 -10.15
CA ILE A 160 13.70 17.79 -10.46
C ILE A 160 13.94 18.64 -11.71
N ALA A 161 15.09 19.30 -11.82
CA ALA A 161 15.44 20.11 -12.99
C ALA A 161 15.57 19.26 -14.26
N ALA A 162 16.25 18.11 -14.19
CA ALA A 162 16.39 17.19 -15.30
C ALA A 162 15.03 16.59 -15.72
N ALA A 163 14.16 16.27 -14.77
CA ALA A 163 12.81 15.78 -15.03
C ALA A 163 11.91 16.79 -15.77
N LYS A 164 12.12 18.11 -15.59
CA LYS A 164 11.40 19.14 -16.36
C LYS A 164 11.80 19.13 -17.84
N ASN A 165 13.07 18.83 -18.14
CA ASN A 165 13.60 18.79 -19.51
C ASN A 165 13.48 17.40 -20.16
N ALA A 166 13.20 16.36 -19.37
CA ALA A 166 13.01 15.01 -19.88
C ALA A 166 11.75 14.91 -20.75
N LYS A 167 11.78 13.98 -21.71
CA LYS A 167 10.62 13.67 -22.55
C LYS A 167 9.44 13.28 -21.65
N GLN A 168 8.38 14.07 -21.70
CA GLN A 168 7.13 13.75 -21.02
C GLN A 168 6.58 12.44 -21.61
N SER A 169 6.36 11.47 -20.74
CA SER A 169 5.75 10.19 -21.09
C SER A 169 4.49 10.04 -20.25
N THR A 170 3.41 9.61 -20.91
CA THR A 170 2.10 9.37 -20.31
C THR A 170 1.89 7.90 -19.90
N TYR A 171 2.89 7.04 -20.10
CA TYR A 171 2.85 5.62 -19.75
C TYR A 171 3.93 5.24 -18.75
N PRO A 172 3.64 4.51 -17.66
CA PRO A 172 2.29 4.27 -17.13
C PRO A 172 1.59 5.59 -16.76
N LYS A 173 0.24 5.61 -16.75
CA LYS A 173 -0.53 6.84 -16.48
C LYS A 173 -0.27 7.38 -15.07
N CYS A 174 -0.09 6.49 -14.09
CA CYS A 174 0.35 6.83 -12.75
C CYS A 174 1.16 5.68 -12.14
N GLN A 175 1.59 5.83 -10.88
CA GLN A 175 2.39 4.83 -10.16
C GLN A 175 1.61 3.62 -9.65
N LEU A 176 0.27 3.64 -9.78
CA LEU A 176 -0.64 2.56 -9.37
C LEU A 176 -1.21 1.78 -10.57
N CYS A 177 -0.90 2.19 -11.80
CA CYS A 177 -1.29 1.44 -12.99
C CYS A 177 -0.70 0.02 -12.97
N MET A 178 -1.48 -0.99 -13.36
CA MET A 178 -1.01 -2.39 -13.51
C MET A 178 0.22 -2.46 -14.42
N GLU A 179 0.30 -1.56 -15.40
CA GLU A 179 1.40 -1.38 -16.35
C GLU A 179 2.75 -1.02 -15.71
N ASN A 180 2.78 -0.77 -14.40
CA ASN A 180 4.01 -0.63 -13.65
C ASN A 180 4.72 -1.96 -13.41
N GLU A 181 4.04 -3.11 -13.41
CA GLU A 181 4.72 -4.40 -13.20
C GLU A 181 5.77 -4.63 -14.30
N GLY A 182 7.04 -4.78 -13.91
CA GLY A 182 8.13 -4.94 -14.87
C GLY A 182 8.65 -3.63 -15.48
N TYR A 183 8.11 -2.46 -15.11
CA TYR A 183 8.47 -1.19 -15.76
C TYR A 183 9.86 -0.68 -15.31
N ALA A 184 10.73 -0.36 -16.26
CA ALA A 184 12.12 0.05 -16.00
C ALA A 184 12.28 1.39 -15.26
N GLY A 185 11.21 2.17 -15.15
CA GLY A 185 11.28 3.51 -14.59
C GLY A 185 12.01 4.50 -15.51
N ARG A 186 12.16 5.72 -15.01
CA ARG A 186 12.82 6.87 -15.62
C ARG A 186 13.03 7.94 -14.55
N ILE A 187 13.71 9.03 -14.88
CA ILE A 187 14.05 10.08 -13.90
C ILE A 187 12.85 10.66 -13.12
N ASN A 188 11.64 10.63 -13.71
CA ASN A 188 10.42 11.14 -13.08
C ASN A 188 9.39 10.04 -12.74
N HIS A 189 9.71 8.76 -12.91
CA HIS A 189 8.81 7.63 -12.64
C HIS A 189 9.61 6.44 -12.10
N PRO A 190 9.31 5.90 -10.90
CA PRO A 190 10.18 4.94 -10.26
C PRO A 190 10.29 3.61 -11.03
N ALA A 191 11.42 2.92 -10.90
CA ALA A 191 11.58 1.56 -11.40
C ALA A 191 10.71 0.57 -10.62
N ARG A 192 10.22 -0.43 -11.36
CA ARG A 192 9.27 -1.45 -10.92
C ARG A 192 9.56 -2.79 -11.63
N GLU A 193 10.78 -3.00 -12.13
CA GLU A 193 11.14 -4.27 -12.79
C GLU A 193 10.99 -5.47 -11.85
N ASN A 194 11.47 -5.33 -10.60
CA ASN A 194 11.35 -6.35 -9.54
C ASN A 194 9.98 -6.36 -8.83
N HIS A 195 9.05 -5.50 -9.26
CA HIS A 195 7.72 -5.40 -8.67
C HIS A 195 6.83 -6.54 -9.16
N ARG A 196 5.98 -7.06 -8.28
CA ARG A 196 5.01 -8.12 -8.59
C ARG A 196 3.66 -7.72 -8.00
N ILE A 197 2.59 -8.00 -8.74
CA ILE A 197 1.21 -7.70 -8.35
C ILE A 197 0.43 -9.00 -8.27
N ILE A 198 -0.32 -9.21 -7.19
CA ILE A 198 -1.27 -10.32 -7.10
C ILE A 198 -2.61 -9.84 -7.65
N PRO A 199 -3.13 -10.42 -8.75
CA PRO A 199 -4.45 -10.09 -9.24
C PRO A 199 -5.51 -10.66 -8.29
N ILE A 200 -6.47 -9.82 -7.91
CA ILE A 200 -7.63 -10.21 -7.10
C ILE A 200 -8.91 -9.73 -7.74
N THR A 201 -10.03 -10.36 -7.40
CA THR A 201 -11.36 -9.94 -7.82
C THR A 201 -12.13 -9.37 -6.63
N ILE A 202 -12.49 -8.09 -6.70
CA ILE A 202 -13.37 -7.44 -5.72
C ILE A 202 -14.44 -6.65 -6.46
N ASN A 203 -15.68 -6.68 -5.98
CA ASN A 203 -16.86 -6.10 -6.63
C ASN A 203 -16.99 -6.51 -8.11
N ASN A 204 -16.75 -7.80 -8.40
CA ASN A 204 -16.79 -8.39 -9.75
C ASN A 204 -15.89 -7.69 -10.79
N SER A 205 -14.84 -7.00 -10.35
CA SER A 205 -13.85 -6.39 -11.25
C SER A 205 -12.42 -6.78 -10.85
N ASN A 206 -11.48 -6.54 -11.77
CA ASN A 206 -10.07 -6.90 -11.60
C ASN A 206 -9.34 -5.80 -10.82
N TRP A 207 -8.61 -6.20 -9.79
CA TRP A 207 -7.80 -5.34 -8.95
C TRP A 207 -6.40 -5.93 -8.75
N GLY A 208 -5.44 -5.06 -8.46
CA GLY A 208 -4.10 -5.44 -8.04
C GLY A 208 -3.93 -5.33 -6.54
N PHE A 209 -3.26 -6.30 -5.94
CA PHE A 209 -2.78 -6.28 -4.56
C PHE A 209 -1.25 -6.24 -4.54
N GLN A 210 -0.70 -5.27 -3.82
CA GLN A 210 0.74 -5.12 -3.62
C GLN A 210 1.07 -4.60 -2.22
N TYR A 211 2.30 -4.79 -1.78
CA TYR A 211 2.82 -4.05 -0.63
C TYR A 211 3.27 -2.63 -1.01
N SER A 212 3.22 -1.73 -0.03
CA SER A 212 3.82 -0.40 -0.13
C SER A 212 5.34 -0.52 0.03
N PRO A 213 6.15 0.14 -0.83
CA PRO A 213 7.60 0.08 -0.73
C PRO A 213 8.16 0.88 0.47
N TYR A 214 7.34 1.75 1.09
CA TYR A 214 7.78 2.67 2.16
C TYR A 214 7.39 2.22 3.58
N VAL A 215 6.54 1.20 3.72
CA VAL A 215 6.19 0.49 4.97
C VAL A 215 6.03 1.38 6.22
N TYR A 216 4.86 2.03 6.36
CA TYR A 216 4.56 2.80 7.59
C TYR A 216 4.23 1.90 8.79
N TYR A 217 3.71 0.71 8.55
CA TYR A 217 3.30 -0.27 9.54
C TYR A 217 3.45 -1.68 8.95
N ASN A 218 3.31 -2.71 9.80
CA ASN A 218 3.51 -4.09 9.35
C ASN A 218 2.59 -4.44 8.19
N GLU A 219 3.16 -5.01 7.13
CA GLU A 219 2.43 -5.46 5.94
C GLU A 219 1.55 -4.37 5.30
N HIS A 220 1.99 -3.10 5.38
CA HIS A 220 1.32 -1.98 4.69
C HIS A 220 1.17 -2.30 3.20
N CYS A 221 -0.08 -2.41 2.76
CA CYS A 221 -0.45 -2.82 1.42
C CYS A 221 -1.34 -1.79 0.72
N ILE A 222 -1.44 -1.95 -0.60
CA ILE A 222 -2.21 -1.13 -1.50
C ILE A 222 -3.04 -2.07 -2.38
N VAL A 223 -4.33 -1.78 -2.47
CA VAL A 223 -5.29 -2.49 -3.32
C VAL A 223 -5.83 -1.50 -4.34
N PHE A 224 -5.58 -1.69 -5.62
CA PHE A 224 -5.84 -0.67 -6.64
C PHE A 224 -6.58 -1.25 -7.84
N ASN A 225 -7.43 -0.42 -8.45
CA ASN A 225 -8.27 -0.86 -9.56
C ASN A 225 -7.40 -1.24 -10.77
N GLY A 226 -7.69 -2.35 -11.43
CA GLY A 226 -6.99 -2.74 -12.65
C GLY A 226 -7.15 -1.70 -13.77
N GLU A 227 -8.24 -0.94 -13.75
CA GLU A 227 -8.47 0.19 -14.64
C GLU A 227 -8.06 1.53 -13.99
N HIS A 228 -7.48 2.42 -14.80
CA HIS A 228 -7.14 3.77 -14.37
C HIS A 228 -8.37 4.68 -14.35
N THR A 229 -9.16 4.56 -13.27
CA THR A 229 -10.37 5.37 -13.04
C THR A 229 -10.19 6.23 -11.79
N PRO A 230 -10.67 7.49 -11.76
CA PRO A 230 -10.63 8.31 -10.56
C PRO A 230 -11.35 7.68 -9.38
N MET A 231 -10.85 7.98 -8.20
CA MET A 231 -11.40 7.51 -6.92
C MET A 231 -12.77 8.13 -6.64
N LYS A 232 -13.66 7.35 -6.02
CA LYS A 232 -14.97 7.80 -5.53
C LYS A 232 -15.34 7.08 -4.24
N ILE A 233 -16.05 7.77 -3.35
CA ILE A 233 -16.70 7.17 -2.19
C ILE A 233 -18.19 6.99 -2.51
N GLU A 234 -18.64 5.75 -2.59
CA GLU A 234 -20.01 5.37 -2.94
C GLU A 234 -20.35 4.00 -2.33
N ARG A 235 -21.58 3.53 -2.53
CA ARG A 235 -21.99 2.20 -2.05
C ARG A 235 -21.02 1.09 -2.50
N ALA A 236 -20.55 1.15 -3.75
CA ALA A 236 -19.59 0.18 -4.28
C ALA A 236 -18.24 0.21 -3.56
N THR A 237 -17.84 1.35 -2.97
CA THR A 237 -16.64 1.45 -2.13
C THR A 237 -16.73 0.50 -0.94
N PHE A 238 -17.87 0.47 -0.23
CA PHE A 238 -18.04 -0.43 0.90
C PHE A 238 -18.06 -1.90 0.48
N VAL A 239 -18.68 -2.21 -0.67
CA VAL A 239 -18.65 -3.56 -1.25
C VAL A 239 -17.21 -4.00 -1.52
N LYS A 240 -16.42 -3.17 -2.21
CA LYS A 240 -14.99 -3.44 -2.52
C LYS A 240 -14.18 -3.68 -1.24
N LEU A 241 -14.38 -2.84 -0.22
CA LEU A 241 -13.69 -2.99 1.07
C LEU A 241 -14.00 -4.36 1.69
N PHE A 242 -15.27 -4.75 1.82
CA PHE A 242 -15.63 -6.03 2.43
C PHE A 242 -15.27 -7.24 1.59
N ASP A 243 -15.30 -7.15 0.25
CA ASP A 243 -14.81 -8.21 -0.62
C ASP A 243 -13.33 -8.50 -0.36
N PHE A 244 -12.51 -7.46 -0.18
CA PHE A 244 -11.12 -7.64 0.24
C PHE A 244 -11.00 -8.27 1.63
N ILE A 245 -11.79 -7.80 2.62
CA ILE A 245 -11.79 -8.37 3.98
C ILE A 245 -12.20 -9.86 3.97
N LYS A 246 -13.07 -10.29 3.06
CA LYS A 246 -13.40 -11.71 2.90
C LYS A 246 -12.24 -12.53 2.35
N LEU A 247 -11.43 -11.96 1.45
CA LEU A 247 -10.21 -12.61 0.93
C LEU A 247 -9.10 -12.67 1.97
N PHE A 248 -8.90 -11.59 2.75
CA PHE A 248 -7.81 -11.42 3.70
C PHE A 248 -8.33 -10.93 5.07
N PRO A 249 -8.98 -11.79 5.86
CA PRO A 249 -9.70 -11.38 7.08
C PRO A 249 -8.79 -10.90 8.22
N HIS A 250 -7.47 -11.14 8.14
CA HIS A 250 -6.47 -10.67 9.09
C HIS A 250 -6.00 -9.24 8.81
N TYR A 251 -6.36 -8.66 7.66
CA TYR A 251 -6.04 -7.27 7.32
C TYR A 251 -7.23 -6.35 7.59
N PHE A 252 -6.94 -5.07 7.79
CA PHE A 252 -7.92 -4.02 7.55
C PHE A 252 -7.71 -3.45 6.13
N LEU A 253 -8.72 -2.78 5.60
CA LEU A 253 -8.61 -2.01 4.36
C LEU A 253 -9.40 -0.71 4.48
N GLY A 254 -8.78 0.40 4.08
CA GLY A 254 -9.36 1.72 4.15
C GLY A 254 -9.25 2.50 2.84
N SER A 255 -10.18 3.42 2.65
CA SER A 255 -10.23 4.31 1.49
C SER A 255 -9.91 5.73 1.92
N ASN A 256 -9.10 6.45 1.14
CA ASN A 256 -8.94 7.90 1.28
C ASN A 256 -10.26 8.63 0.99
N ALA A 257 -10.38 9.87 1.44
CA ALA A 257 -11.44 10.77 0.97
C ALA A 257 -11.32 11.03 -0.55
N ASP A 258 -12.45 11.11 -1.25
CA ASP A 258 -12.54 11.37 -2.70
C ASP A 258 -12.53 12.85 -3.07
N LEU A 259 -12.69 13.76 -2.09
CA LEU A 259 -12.72 15.19 -2.33
C LEU A 259 -11.30 15.80 -2.29
N PRO A 260 -10.89 16.57 -3.33
CA PRO A 260 -9.54 17.17 -3.40
C PRO A 260 -9.17 18.08 -2.23
N ILE A 261 -10.14 18.78 -1.64
CA ILE A 261 -9.91 19.67 -0.50
C ILE A 261 -9.73 18.93 0.83
N VAL A 262 -10.04 17.63 0.85
CA VAL A 262 -10.06 16.79 2.04
C VAL A 262 -8.92 15.77 2.02
N GLY A 263 -8.67 15.13 0.86
CA GLY A 263 -7.71 14.04 0.70
C GLY A 263 -6.37 14.46 0.09
N GLY A 264 -5.26 13.90 0.60
CA GLY A 264 -3.89 14.17 0.14
C GLY A 264 -3.24 13.09 -0.73
N SER A 265 -4.02 12.30 -1.48
CA SER A 265 -3.51 11.11 -2.21
C SER A 265 -3.61 11.23 -3.74
N ILE A 266 -3.25 10.16 -4.46
CA ILE A 266 -3.47 10.01 -5.90
C ILE A 266 -4.96 9.76 -6.15
N LEU A 267 -5.75 10.83 -6.24
CA LEU A 267 -7.19 10.74 -6.49
C LEU A 267 -7.53 10.32 -7.94
N SER A 268 -6.56 10.35 -8.84
CA SER A 268 -6.75 9.99 -10.25
C SER A 268 -6.86 8.49 -10.53
N HIS A 269 -6.54 7.64 -9.55
CA HIS A 269 -6.63 6.18 -9.67
C HIS A 269 -7.24 5.59 -8.39
N ASP A 270 -8.37 4.91 -8.52
CA ASP A 270 -9.10 4.26 -7.43
C ASP A 270 -8.23 3.20 -6.73
N HIS A 271 -7.97 3.43 -5.44
CA HIS A 271 -7.15 2.56 -4.61
C HIS A 271 -7.49 2.69 -3.13
N PHE A 272 -7.12 1.65 -2.40
CA PHE A 272 -7.28 1.49 -0.96
C PHE A 272 -5.93 1.19 -0.33
N GLN A 273 -5.80 1.47 0.96
CA GLN A 273 -4.63 1.14 1.76
C GLN A 273 -5.02 0.25 2.92
N GLY A 274 -4.21 -0.76 3.21
CA GLY A 274 -4.50 -1.75 4.24
C GLY A 274 -3.24 -2.33 4.84
N GLY A 275 -3.40 -3.37 5.65
CA GLY A 275 -2.30 -4.18 6.14
C GLY A 275 -2.64 -4.92 7.42
N HIS A 276 -1.64 -5.63 7.96
CA HIS A 276 -1.77 -6.40 9.19
C HIS A 276 -1.26 -5.59 10.38
N TYR A 277 -2.08 -4.62 10.81
CA TYR A 277 -1.74 -3.75 11.92
C TYR A 277 -2.98 -3.22 12.62
N THR A 278 -2.97 -3.22 13.95
CA THR A 278 -4.06 -2.69 14.78
C THR A 278 -3.72 -1.28 15.24
N PHE A 279 -4.29 -0.28 14.56
CA PHE A 279 -4.11 1.13 14.92
C PHE A 279 -4.78 1.51 16.24
N ALA A 280 -4.35 2.63 16.82
CA ALA A 280 -4.95 3.20 18.04
C ALA A 280 -6.47 3.39 17.92
N MET A 281 -6.96 3.91 16.79
CA MET A 281 -8.40 4.07 16.53
C MET A 281 -9.16 2.74 16.57
N GLU A 282 -8.56 1.65 16.10
CA GLU A 282 -9.17 0.31 16.15
C GLU A 282 -9.33 -0.20 17.59
N LYS A 283 -8.39 0.18 18.47
CA LYS A 283 -8.42 -0.15 19.90
C LYS A 283 -9.33 0.78 20.69
N ALA A 284 -9.61 1.98 20.17
CA ALA A 284 -10.38 2.99 20.87
C ALA A 284 -11.80 2.47 21.21
N PRO A 285 -12.28 2.71 22.44
CA PRO A 285 -13.59 2.23 22.88
C PRO A 285 -14.72 3.05 22.26
N ILE A 286 -15.91 2.47 22.24
CA ILE A 286 -17.15 3.22 22.01
C ILE A 286 -17.49 3.99 23.29
N ILE A 287 -17.73 5.29 23.17
CA ILE A 287 -18.13 6.17 24.29
C ILE A 287 -19.64 6.36 24.39
N GLN A 288 -20.36 6.17 23.27
CA GLN A 288 -21.80 6.30 23.22
C GLN A 288 -22.36 5.36 22.15
N GLU A 289 -23.14 4.38 22.57
CA GLU A 289 -23.89 3.52 21.65
C GLU A 289 -25.20 4.17 21.22
N PHE A 290 -25.62 3.90 20.00
CA PHE A 290 -26.92 4.33 19.50
C PHE A 290 -27.50 3.30 18.54
N THR A 291 -28.83 3.31 18.41
CA THR A 291 -29.55 2.49 17.44
C THR A 291 -29.99 3.34 16.27
N VAL A 292 -29.85 2.81 15.06
CA VAL A 292 -30.40 3.42 13.84
C VAL A 292 -31.62 2.63 13.43
N LYS A 293 -32.74 3.33 13.21
CA LYS A 293 -34.02 2.71 12.86
C LYS A 293 -33.90 1.91 11.57
N GLY A 294 -34.40 0.68 11.57
CA GLY A 294 -34.30 -0.26 10.44
C GLY A 294 -32.94 -0.96 10.33
N TYR A 295 -32.02 -0.72 11.26
CA TYR A 295 -30.71 -1.34 11.40
C TYR A 295 -30.44 -1.76 12.85
N GLU A 296 -31.48 -2.19 13.58
CA GLU A 296 -31.39 -2.60 14.98
C GLU A 296 -30.48 -3.82 15.21
N ASP A 297 -30.20 -4.58 14.15
CA ASP A 297 -29.25 -5.70 14.08
C ASP A 297 -27.78 -5.26 13.94
N VAL A 298 -27.54 -3.99 13.63
CA VAL A 298 -26.19 -3.40 13.53
C VAL A 298 -25.87 -2.66 14.82
N LYS A 299 -24.78 -3.06 15.48
CA LYS A 299 -24.27 -2.29 16.61
C LYS A 299 -23.57 -1.03 16.10
N ALA A 300 -24.03 0.14 16.53
CA ALA A 300 -23.46 1.43 16.16
C ALA A 300 -23.05 2.24 17.40
N GLY A 301 -21.94 2.97 17.31
CA GLY A 301 -21.52 3.85 18.40
C GLY A 301 -20.41 4.82 18.03
N ILE A 302 -20.29 5.89 18.83
CA ILE A 302 -19.26 6.92 18.68
C ILE A 302 -17.96 6.43 19.31
N VAL A 303 -16.85 6.50 18.57
CA VAL A 303 -15.53 6.07 19.04
C VAL A 303 -14.84 7.20 19.82
N LYS A 304 -14.11 6.87 20.88
CA LYS A 304 -13.22 7.81 21.59
C LYS A 304 -12.01 8.19 20.71
N TRP A 305 -12.20 9.07 19.74
CA TRP A 305 -11.17 9.46 18.78
C TRP A 305 -11.15 10.98 18.56
N PRO A 306 -10.01 11.60 18.20
CA PRO A 306 -9.95 13.06 17.98
C PRO A 306 -10.80 13.56 16.80
N LEU A 307 -11.10 12.67 15.85
CA LEU A 307 -12.00 12.91 14.74
C LEU A 307 -13.34 12.23 14.99
N SER A 308 -14.38 12.74 14.34
CA SER A 308 -15.72 12.14 14.37
C SER A 308 -15.72 10.78 13.67
N VAL A 309 -15.94 9.71 14.44
CA VAL A 309 -15.96 8.32 13.93
C VAL A 309 -17.16 7.59 14.51
N ILE A 310 -17.94 6.98 13.61
CA ILE A 310 -18.98 6.01 13.95
C ILE A 310 -18.40 4.62 13.72
N ARG A 311 -18.50 3.73 14.71
CA ARG A 311 -18.16 2.31 14.55
C ARG A 311 -19.42 1.50 14.34
N LEU A 312 -19.46 0.75 13.25
CA LEU A 312 -20.54 -0.17 12.91
C LEU A 312 -20.04 -1.62 13.00
N GLN A 313 -20.80 -2.51 13.61
CA GLN A 313 -20.47 -3.94 13.73
C GLN A 313 -21.70 -4.81 13.43
N CYS A 314 -21.55 -5.79 12.55
CA CYS A 314 -22.58 -6.77 12.22
C CYS A 314 -21.93 -8.06 11.68
N LYS A 315 -22.63 -9.19 11.79
CA LYS A 315 -22.19 -10.45 11.15
C LYS A 315 -22.44 -10.47 9.65
N ASP A 316 -23.41 -9.69 9.17
CA ASP A 316 -23.74 -9.54 7.75
C ASP A 316 -23.14 -8.23 7.23
N GLU A 317 -22.16 -8.32 6.33
CA GLU A 317 -21.53 -7.13 5.75
C GLU A 317 -22.51 -6.30 4.90
N THR A 318 -23.56 -6.91 4.35
CA THR A 318 -24.57 -6.24 3.52
C THR A 318 -25.32 -5.20 4.35
N ARG A 319 -25.63 -5.52 5.61
CA ARG A 319 -26.27 -4.60 6.55
C ARG A 319 -25.37 -3.41 6.88
N LEU A 320 -24.06 -3.64 6.98
CA LEU A 320 -23.07 -2.57 7.16
C LEU A 320 -22.97 -1.68 5.92
N ILE A 321 -22.94 -2.27 4.72
CA ILE A 321 -22.89 -1.55 3.45
C ILE A 321 -24.10 -0.63 3.30
N ASP A 322 -25.30 -1.15 3.57
CA ASP A 322 -26.55 -0.38 3.42
C ASP A 322 -26.61 0.77 4.44
N LEU A 323 -26.26 0.53 5.71
CA LEU A 323 -26.22 1.58 6.73
C LEU A 323 -25.13 2.62 6.42
N ALA A 324 -23.93 2.19 6.02
CA ALA A 324 -22.83 3.10 5.67
C ALA A 324 -23.15 3.98 4.46
N THR A 325 -23.90 3.44 3.49
CA THR A 325 -24.41 4.21 2.35
C THR A 325 -25.36 5.30 2.83
N ASN A 326 -26.31 4.97 3.72
CA ASN A 326 -27.21 5.96 4.29
C ASN A 326 -26.44 7.04 5.08
N ILE A 327 -25.48 6.65 5.93
CA ILE A 327 -24.63 7.59 6.67
C ILE A 327 -23.87 8.53 5.73
N LEU A 328 -23.25 7.98 4.67
CA LEU A 328 -22.56 8.77 3.66
C LEU A 328 -23.48 9.79 2.99
N ASP A 329 -24.67 9.36 2.57
CA ASP A 329 -25.63 10.22 1.88
C ASP A 329 -26.15 11.33 2.81
N LYS A 330 -26.44 11.02 4.08
CA LYS A 330 -26.83 12.02 5.07
C LYS A 330 -25.70 13.00 5.34
N TRP A 331 -24.48 12.52 5.51
CA TRP A 331 -23.31 13.35 5.80
C TRP A 331 -22.98 14.32 4.66
N ARG A 332 -23.02 13.83 3.42
CA ARG A 332 -22.80 14.66 2.21
C ARG A 332 -23.74 15.85 2.11
N ASN A 333 -24.95 15.73 2.64
CA ASN A 333 -25.98 16.76 2.60
C ASN A 333 -26.13 17.52 3.94
N TYR A 334 -25.24 17.26 4.90
CA TYR A 334 -25.35 17.83 6.24
C TYR A 334 -24.70 19.21 6.35
N THR A 335 -25.47 20.21 6.76
CA THR A 335 -25.00 21.54 7.11
C THR A 335 -25.42 21.86 8.55
N ASP A 336 -24.47 22.37 9.32
CA ASP A 336 -24.65 22.91 10.67
C ASP A 336 -23.82 24.20 10.75
N GLU A 337 -24.49 25.33 10.51
CA GLU A 337 -23.84 26.65 10.49
C GLU A 337 -23.29 27.04 11.87
N GLU A 338 -23.92 26.60 12.95
CA GLU A 338 -23.45 26.88 14.32
C GLU A 338 -22.12 26.16 14.60
N ALA A 339 -21.97 24.96 14.05
CA ALA A 339 -20.72 24.19 14.09
C ALA A 339 -19.73 24.54 12.96
N TYR A 340 -20.06 25.51 12.09
CA TYR A 340 -19.29 25.85 10.88
C TYR A 340 -19.07 24.66 9.93
N ILE A 341 -20.03 23.74 9.86
CA ILE A 341 -20.05 22.62 8.93
C ILE A 341 -20.97 22.99 7.77
N PHE A 342 -20.42 23.03 6.56
CA PHE A 342 -21.19 23.32 5.36
C PHE A 342 -21.01 22.16 4.39
N ALA A 343 -22.12 21.57 3.92
CA ALA A 343 -22.10 20.51 2.92
C ALA A 343 -21.38 20.93 1.63
N GLU A 344 -21.55 22.19 1.23
CA GLU A 344 -20.93 22.81 0.06
C GLU A 344 -20.71 24.32 0.26
N THR A 345 -19.81 24.91 -0.52
CA THR A 345 -19.68 26.37 -0.68
C THR A 345 -19.34 26.67 -2.14
N ASP A 346 -20.06 27.62 -2.74
CA ASP A 346 -19.91 27.97 -4.17
C ASP A 346 -20.01 26.77 -5.14
N GLY A 347 -20.78 25.74 -4.76
CA GLY A 347 -20.96 24.49 -5.52
C GLY A 347 -19.84 23.45 -5.35
N GLU A 348 -18.81 23.73 -4.55
CA GLU A 348 -17.78 22.75 -4.18
C GLU A 348 -18.25 21.97 -2.94
N PRO A 349 -18.40 20.64 -3.02
CA PRO A 349 -18.78 19.82 -1.87
C PRO A 349 -17.63 19.66 -0.89
N HIS A 350 -17.95 19.61 0.41
CA HIS A 350 -16.97 19.51 1.48
C HIS A 350 -17.06 18.20 2.26
N ASN A 351 -18.26 17.64 2.41
CA ASN A 351 -18.47 16.50 3.28
C ASN A 351 -18.24 15.17 2.55
N THR A 352 -17.27 14.41 3.05
CA THR A 352 -17.03 13.02 2.65
C THR A 352 -16.50 12.24 3.85
N ILE A 353 -16.22 10.95 3.65
CA ILE A 353 -15.70 10.07 4.68
C ILE A 353 -14.42 9.36 4.23
N THR A 354 -13.69 8.83 5.20
CA THR A 354 -12.58 7.88 5.02
C THR A 354 -13.01 6.57 5.69
N PRO A 355 -13.62 5.63 4.95
CA PRO A 355 -14.10 4.37 5.53
C PRO A 355 -12.94 3.40 5.74
N ILE A 356 -12.92 2.72 6.89
CA ILE A 356 -11.96 1.65 7.22
C ILE A 356 -12.74 0.41 7.63
N ALA A 357 -12.60 -0.66 6.85
CA ALA A 357 -13.23 -1.95 7.10
C ALA A 357 -12.22 -2.96 7.68
N ARG A 358 -12.71 -3.88 8.52
CA ARG A 358 -11.94 -5.00 9.07
C ARG A 358 -12.88 -6.12 9.53
N LYS A 359 -12.30 -7.25 9.95
CA LYS A 359 -13.04 -8.34 10.61
C LYS A 359 -12.50 -8.55 12.02
N ARG A 360 -13.40 -8.73 12.99
CA ARG A 360 -13.08 -9.02 14.39
C ARG A 360 -13.86 -10.25 14.85
N GLY A 361 -13.18 -11.39 14.90
CA GLY A 361 -13.83 -12.68 15.14
C GLY A 361 -14.88 -12.95 14.05
N ASP A 362 -16.14 -13.15 14.46
CA ASP A 362 -17.25 -13.39 13.54
C ASP A 362 -17.90 -12.12 12.98
N TYR A 363 -17.51 -10.94 13.48
CA TYR A 363 -18.14 -9.68 13.10
C TYR A 363 -17.31 -8.96 12.04
N PHE A 364 -17.98 -8.44 11.03
CA PHE A 364 -17.44 -7.38 10.21
C PHE A 364 -17.56 -6.06 10.97
N GLU A 365 -16.59 -5.18 10.78
CA GLU A 365 -16.54 -3.85 11.38
C GLU A 365 -16.22 -2.81 10.30
N LEU A 366 -16.90 -1.68 10.35
CA LEU A 366 -16.65 -0.52 9.50
C LEU A 366 -16.65 0.73 10.36
N ASP A 367 -15.60 1.52 10.21
CA ASP A 367 -15.49 2.85 10.79
C ASP A 367 -15.56 3.88 9.63
N PRO A 368 -16.70 4.56 9.39
CA PRO A 368 -16.75 5.76 8.58
C PRO A 368 -16.17 6.94 9.39
N LEU A 369 -14.98 7.42 9.00
CA LEU A 369 -14.40 8.63 9.59
C LEU A 369 -14.90 9.85 8.84
N GLU A 370 -15.51 10.80 9.53
CA GLU A 370 -15.93 12.09 8.97
C GLU A 370 -14.72 13.02 8.87
N SER A 371 -14.30 13.32 7.64
CA SER A 371 -12.99 13.95 7.39
C SER A 371 -12.95 15.47 7.55
N THR A 372 -14.09 16.14 7.77
CA THR A 372 -14.17 17.61 7.88
C THR A 372 -14.43 18.15 9.29
N CYS A 373 -14.72 17.34 10.32
CA CYS A 373 -15.02 17.92 11.64
C CYS A 373 -14.69 17.04 12.85
N ARG A 374 -14.35 17.69 13.97
CA ARG A 374 -14.16 17.03 15.28
C ARG A 374 -15.48 16.70 15.98
N HIS A 375 -16.55 17.49 15.77
CA HIS A 375 -17.80 17.40 16.53
C HIS A 375 -19.01 16.89 15.73
N ALA A 376 -18.83 16.53 14.46
CA ALA A 376 -19.92 16.18 13.57
C ALA A 376 -20.60 14.84 13.91
N SER A 377 -19.90 13.86 14.49
CA SER A 377 -20.48 12.52 14.70
C SER A 377 -21.62 12.50 15.71
N LEU A 378 -21.59 13.36 16.74
CA LEU A 378 -22.74 13.50 17.65
C LEU A 378 -23.95 14.09 16.93
N ALA A 379 -23.72 15.14 16.12
CA ALA A 379 -24.77 15.78 15.38
C ALA A 379 -25.38 14.83 14.34
N LEU A 380 -24.53 14.08 13.62
CA LEU A 380 -24.96 13.05 12.67
C LEU A 380 -25.66 11.89 13.38
N ALA A 381 -25.18 11.40 14.52
CA ALA A 381 -25.87 10.38 15.30
C ALA A 381 -27.26 10.83 15.76
N VAL A 382 -27.40 12.10 16.17
CA VAL A 382 -28.71 12.70 16.49
C VAL A 382 -29.60 12.77 15.24
N VAL A 383 -29.05 13.13 14.08
CA VAL A 383 -29.78 13.13 12.80
C VAL A 383 -30.25 11.71 12.44
N LEU A 384 -29.40 10.70 12.60
CA LEU A 384 -29.71 9.29 12.33
C LEU A 384 -30.77 8.70 13.28
N GLN A 385 -31.01 9.33 14.44
CA GLN A 385 -32.03 8.91 15.42
C GLN A 385 -33.41 9.57 15.22
N ARG A 386 -33.52 10.70 14.51
CA ARG A 386 -34.78 11.44 14.40
C ARG A 386 -35.72 10.85 13.33
N ARG A 387 -37.03 10.85 13.66
CA ARG A 387 -38.15 10.21 12.93
C ARG A 387 -38.35 10.65 11.47
N ASP A 388 -37.89 11.83 11.11
CA ASP A 388 -38.37 12.57 9.94
C ASP A 388 -37.28 12.76 8.87
N TRP A 389 -36.53 11.70 8.57
CA TRP A 389 -35.56 11.64 7.46
C TRP A 389 -35.35 10.20 7.01
#